data_AF-A0A5C7MPX3-F1
#
_entry.id   AF-A0A5C7MPX3-F1
#
_cell.length_a   1.000
_cell.length_b   1.000
_cell.length_c   1.000
_cell.angle_alpha   90.00
_cell.angle_beta   90.00
_cell.angle_gamma   90.00
#
_symmetry.space_group_name_H-M   'P 1'
#
loop_
_entity.id
_entity.type
_entity.pdbx_description
1 polymer ?
#
loop_
_entity_poly.entity_id
_entity_poly.type
_entity_poly.pdbx_seq_one_letter_code
_entity_poly.pdbx_strand_id
1 'polypeptide(L)'
;RQVWTTAATVQDALKQLSMTDTAPVAADRATRVPLAGMSLPVVSARNVTIVDGGVPRQVHLAAANVAGLLATAGVPLEQRDTVVPAAATPVTEGMTIDVTRIRLQQVTTESPLPPTMNTVPDPALNMSRKVVDDPGQPGTQNVTFAVATVNGVETGRLPVSNQVLTPARDGVLRIGAKPGTEVPPVTQGAAWDALARCESTGNWAINTGNGFYGGVQFDQNTWERQGGLRYAARADLATREEQIAIAEVTRARQGWGAWPVCSGRIGAR
;
A
#
# COMPACT_ATOMS: atom_id res chain seq x y z
N ARG A 1 36.74 1.75 -45.22
CA ARG A 1 37.50 2.32 -46.36
C ARG A 1 38.84 2.81 -45.84
N GLN A 2 39.92 2.73 -46.63
CA GLN A 2 41.18 3.39 -46.30
C GLN A 2 41.21 4.78 -46.95
N VAL A 3 41.65 5.79 -46.22
CA VAL A 3 41.79 7.16 -46.73
C VAL A 3 43.05 7.79 -46.13
N TRP A 4 43.72 8.60 -46.93
CA TRP A 4 44.82 9.45 -46.49
C TRP A 4 44.26 10.81 -46.05
N THR A 5 44.71 11.30 -44.89
CA THR A 5 44.27 12.58 -44.31
C THR A 5 45.48 13.31 -43.74
N THR A 6 45.44 14.64 -43.80
CA THR A 6 46.44 15.51 -43.15
C THR A 6 45.97 16.01 -41.78
N ALA A 7 44.82 15.53 -41.31
CA ALA A 7 44.24 15.92 -40.05
C ALA A 7 45.08 15.45 -38.86
N ALA A 8 45.27 16.34 -37.89
CA ALA A 8 46.01 16.03 -36.66
C ALA A 8 45.15 15.28 -35.63
N THR A 9 43.82 15.41 -35.68
CA THR A 9 42.86 14.83 -34.73
C THR A 9 41.77 14.03 -35.42
N VAL A 10 41.14 13.10 -34.68
CA VAL A 10 39.99 12.32 -35.16
C VAL A 10 38.85 13.25 -35.62
N GLN A 11 38.57 14.32 -34.87
CA GLN A 11 37.57 15.34 -35.26
C GLN A 11 37.88 15.96 -36.62
N ASP A 12 39.11 16.41 -36.83
CA ASP A 12 39.54 17.04 -38.07
C ASP A 12 39.51 16.04 -39.24
N ALA A 13 39.87 14.79 -38.98
CA ALA A 13 39.83 13.72 -39.97
C ALA A 13 38.39 13.44 -40.39
N LEU A 14 37.46 13.29 -39.44
CA LEU A 14 36.03 13.12 -39.73
C LEU A 14 35.46 14.33 -40.50
N LYS A 15 35.87 15.54 -40.15
CA LYS A 15 35.47 16.76 -40.86
C LYS A 15 35.98 16.79 -42.31
N GLN A 16 37.27 16.52 -42.55
CA GLN A 16 37.83 16.41 -43.90
C GLN A 16 37.10 15.37 -44.75
N LEU A 17 36.68 14.28 -44.13
CA LEU A 17 35.96 13.20 -44.79
C LEU A 17 34.46 13.48 -45.02
N SER A 18 33.96 14.67 -44.64
CA SER A 18 32.54 15.03 -44.63
C SER A 18 31.69 14.07 -43.80
N MET A 19 32.25 13.54 -42.70
CA MET A 19 31.63 12.59 -41.77
C MET A 19 31.32 13.27 -40.44
N THR A 20 30.80 14.49 -40.47
CA THR A 20 30.53 15.32 -39.28
C THR A 20 29.51 14.69 -38.34
N ASP A 21 28.55 13.96 -38.91
CA ASP A 21 27.45 13.30 -38.20
C ASP A 21 27.79 11.85 -37.84
N THR A 22 29.07 11.49 -37.81
CA THR A 22 29.52 10.16 -37.38
C THR A 22 30.19 10.22 -36.02
N ALA A 23 29.93 9.23 -35.16
CA ALA A 23 30.62 9.10 -33.89
C ALA A 23 31.69 7.99 -33.99
N PRO A 24 32.92 8.26 -33.55
CA PRO A 24 33.92 7.21 -33.36
C PRO A 24 33.49 6.25 -32.25
N VAL A 25 33.56 4.95 -32.50
CA VAL A 25 33.09 3.91 -31.56
C VAL A 25 34.14 3.61 -30.48
N ALA A 26 35.42 3.80 -30.79
CA ALA A 26 36.53 3.37 -29.94
C ALA A 26 37.59 4.46 -29.68
N ALA A 27 37.31 5.72 -30.03
CA ALA A 27 38.24 6.83 -29.84
C ALA A 27 37.49 8.12 -29.49
N ASP A 28 38.13 9.01 -28.74
CA ASP A 28 37.62 10.37 -28.53
C ASP A 28 37.85 11.23 -29.79
N ARG A 29 36.95 12.16 -30.10
CA ARG A 29 37.10 13.12 -31.20
C ARG A 29 38.37 13.98 -31.05
N ALA A 30 38.84 14.23 -29.84
CA ALA A 30 40.09 14.95 -29.56
C ALA A 30 41.36 14.08 -29.71
N THR A 31 41.21 12.78 -29.95
CA THR A 31 42.36 11.85 -30.08
C THR A 31 43.22 12.23 -31.29
N ARG A 32 44.55 12.24 -31.14
CA ARG A 32 45.47 12.48 -32.27
C ARG A 32 45.50 11.30 -33.25
N VAL A 33 45.56 11.60 -34.54
CA VAL A 33 45.74 10.59 -35.60
C VAL A 33 47.22 10.22 -35.70
N PRO A 34 47.62 8.95 -35.45
CA PRO A 34 49.02 8.53 -35.55
C PRO A 34 49.54 8.54 -36.99
N LEU A 35 50.83 8.86 -37.17
CA LEU A 35 51.50 8.81 -38.48
C LEU A 35 51.53 7.40 -39.10
N ALA A 36 51.55 6.36 -38.27
CA ALA A 36 51.47 4.97 -38.71
C ALA A 36 50.06 4.55 -39.17
N GLY A 37 49.06 5.43 -39.05
CA GLY A 37 47.65 5.15 -39.32
C GLY A 37 46.89 4.63 -38.09
N MET A 38 45.56 4.65 -38.17
CA MET A 38 44.66 4.08 -37.16
C MET A 38 43.42 3.46 -37.81
N SER A 39 42.89 2.40 -37.20
CA SER A 39 41.56 1.88 -37.54
C SER A 39 40.53 2.58 -36.67
N LEU A 40 39.56 3.25 -37.30
CA LEU A 40 38.51 3.99 -36.60
C LEU A 40 37.14 3.42 -36.99
N PRO A 41 36.57 2.50 -36.19
CA PRO A 41 35.17 2.14 -36.34
C PRO A 41 34.30 3.37 -36.06
N VAL A 42 33.40 3.69 -36.98
CA VAL A 42 32.50 4.85 -36.91
C VAL A 42 31.07 4.40 -37.11
N VAL A 43 30.14 5.07 -36.44
CA VAL A 43 28.70 4.90 -36.63
C VAL A 43 28.12 6.22 -37.13
N SER A 44 27.30 6.17 -38.18
CA SER A 44 26.57 7.34 -38.64
C SER A 44 25.41 7.64 -37.69
N ALA A 45 25.08 8.92 -37.55
CA ALA A 45 23.84 9.34 -36.95
C ALA A 45 22.67 8.91 -37.83
N ARG A 46 21.58 8.53 -37.17
CA ARG A 46 20.31 8.16 -37.81
C ARG A 46 19.18 8.97 -37.20
N ASN A 47 18.15 9.27 -37.99
CA ASN A 47 16.91 9.81 -37.45
C ASN A 47 16.09 8.68 -36.82
N VAL A 48 15.77 8.82 -35.54
CA VAL A 48 15.08 7.80 -34.74
C VAL A 48 14.02 8.47 -33.89
N THR A 49 12.90 7.77 -33.68
CA THR A 49 11.87 8.20 -32.73
C THR A 49 12.02 7.40 -31.43
N ILE A 50 12.24 8.08 -30.31
CA ILE A 50 12.22 7.48 -28.97
C ILE A 50 10.84 7.76 -28.36
N VAL A 51 10.10 6.72 -28.00
CA VAL A 51 8.85 6.81 -27.23
C VAL A 51 9.20 6.45 -25.79
N ASP A 52 9.45 7.45 -24.94
CA ASP A 52 9.87 7.24 -23.56
C ASP A 52 8.68 7.38 -22.61
N GLY A 53 8.23 6.28 -22.03
CA GLY A 53 7.05 6.25 -21.17
C GLY A 53 5.78 6.74 -21.87
N GLY A 54 5.67 6.51 -23.18
CA GLY A 54 4.56 6.98 -24.02
C GLY A 54 4.74 8.36 -24.64
N VAL A 55 5.83 9.06 -24.36
CA VAL A 55 6.11 10.40 -24.92
C VAL A 55 7.07 10.29 -26.12
N PRO A 56 6.62 10.55 -27.36
CA PRO A 56 7.47 10.47 -28.54
C PRO A 56 8.40 11.69 -28.66
N ARG A 57 9.67 11.44 -29.00
CA ARG A 57 10.68 12.45 -29.30
C ARG A 57 11.55 11.99 -30.46
N GLN A 58 11.70 12.82 -31.49
CA GLN A 58 12.65 12.58 -32.57
C GLN A 58 14.05 13.02 -32.16
N VAL A 59 15.05 12.21 -32.52
CA VAL A 59 16.47 12.50 -32.29
C VAL A 59 17.30 12.12 -33.52
N HIS A 60 18.41 12.83 -33.70
CA HIS A 60 19.42 12.52 -34.72
C HIS A 60 20.75 12.24 -34.04
N LEU A 61 21.05 10.97 -33.79
CA LEU A 61 22.18 10.55 -32.95
C LEU A 61 22.92 9.37 -33.54
N ALA A 62 24.24 9.34 -33.30
CA ALA A 62 25.13 8.27 -33.73
C ALA A 62 25.34 7.27 -32.58
N ALA A 63 24.87 6.04 -32.79
CA ALA A 63 25.02 4.94 -31.84
C ALA A 63 25.05 3.58 -32.53
N ALA A 64 25.74 2.62 -31.93
CA ALA A 64 25.85 1.26 -32.47
C ALA A 64 24.56 0.44 -32.30
N ASN A 65 23.86 0.63 -31.18
CA ASN A 65 22.65 -0.10 -30.81
C ASN A 65 21.67 0.78 -30.00
N VAL A 66 20.47 0.26 -29.74
CA VAL A 66 19.40 0.94 -28.99
C VAL A 66 19.87 1.42 -27.61
N ALA A 67 20.58 0.59 -26.84
CA ALA A 67 21.10 0.97 -25.52
C ALA A 67 22.04 2.17 -25.58
N GLY A 68 23.00 2.14 -26.52
CA GLY A 68 23.92 3.23 -26.76
C GLY A 68 23.20 4.51 -27.18
N LEU A 69 22.19 4.40 -28.04
CA LEU A 69 21.40 5.55 -28.49
C LEU A 69 20.68 6.22 -27.32
N LEU A 70 20.04 5.44 -26.45
CA LEU A 70 19.35 5.95 -25.25
C LEU A 70 20.32 6.62 -24.28
N ALA A 71 21.52 6.05 -24.07
CA ALA A 71 22.56 6.67 -23.25
C ALA A 71 23.06 7.99 -23.85
N THR A 72 23.34 8.04 -25.16
CA THR A 72 23.72 9.27 -25.87
C THR A 72 22.61 10.32 -25.84
N ALA A 73 21.35 9.90 -25.83
CA ALA A 73 20.19 10.78 -25.74
C ALA A 73 19.90 11.31 -24.31
N GLY A 74 20.75 10.96 -23.33
CA GLY A 74 20.64 11.38 -21.93
C GLY A 74 19.61 10.60 -21.10
N VAL A 75 19.11 9.48 -21.62
CA VAL A 75 18.01 8.71 -21.02
C VAL A 75 18.33 7.20 -21.00
N PRO A 76 19.46 6.79 -20.40
CA PRO A 76 19.89 5.39 -20.40
C PRO A 76 18.85 4.47 -19.75
N LEU A 77 18.89 3.18 -20.10
CA LEU A 77 18.12 2.16 -19.40
C LEU A 77 18.75 1.92 -18.03
N GLU A 78 17.95 1.95 -16.97
CA GLU A 78 18.41 1.63 -15.62
C GLU A 78 17.43 0.71 -14.92
N GLN A 79 17.90 0.06 -13.85
CA GLN A 79 17.08 -0.81 -13.01
C GLN A 79 16.34 -1.88 -13.83
N ARG A 80 15.01 -1.76 -13.93
CA ARG A 80 14.13 -2.72 -14.62
C ARG A 80 13.52 -2.16 -15.90
N ASP A 81 14.04 -1.04 -16.41
CA ASP A 81 13.59 -0.46 -17.67
C ASP A 81 13.66 -1.51 -18.79
N THR A 82 12.65 -1.51 -19.65
CA THR A 82 12.58 -2.39 -20.83
C THR A 82 12.45 -1.56 -22.09
N VAL A 83 12.92 -2.11 -23.21
CA VAL A 83 12.89 -1.42 -24.50
C VAL A 83 12.54 -2.38 -25.64
N VAL A 84 11.80 -1.85 -26.63
CA VAL A 84 11.49 -2.52 -27.90
C VAL A 84 11.85 -1.58 -29.05
N PRO A 85 12.68 -1.97 -30.03
CA PRO A 85 13.44 -3.23 -30.12
C PRO A 85 14.43 -3.44 -28.97
N ALA A 86 14.95 -4.67 -28.85
CA ALA A 86 15.86 -5.04 -27.75
C ALA A 86 17.09 -4.11 -27.68
N ALA A 87 17.63 -3.93 -26.47
CA ALA A 87 18.71 -2.99 -26.19
C ALA A 87 19.97 -3.19 -27.05
N ALA A 88 20.26 -4.43 -27.47
CA ALA A 88 21.39 -4.77 -28.33
C ALA A 88 21.12 -4.60 -29.84
N THR A 89 19.88 -4.33 -30.26
CA THR A 89 19.49 -4.20 -31.66
C THR A 89 20.25 -3.04 -32.32
N PRO A 90 20.90 -3.25 -33.48
CA PRO A 90 21.53 -2.18 -34.23
C PRO A 90 20.53 -1.11 -34.67
N VAL A 91 20.92 0.16 -34.56
CA VAL A 91 20.04 1.30 -34.93
C VAL A 91 19.97 1.46 -36.45
N THR A 92 18.75 1.54 -36.99
CA THR A 92 18.48 1.83 -38.42
C THR A 92 17.77 3.17 -38.59
N GLU A 93 17.80 3.73 -39.81
CA GLU A 93 17.10 4.97 -40.15
C GLU A 93 15.58 4.83 -39.96
N GLY A 94 14.94 5.84 -39.39
CA GLY A 94 13.50 5.87 -39.13
C GLY A 94 13.01 4.92 -38.03
N MET A 95 13.92 4.24 -37.31
CA MET A 95 13.57 3.29 -36.24
C MET A 95 12.73 3.98 -35.16
N THR A 96 11.73 3.27 -34.64
CA THR A 96 11.00 3.66 -33.43
C THR A 96 11.46 2.78 -32.27
N ILE A 97 11.76 3.40 -31.13
CA ILE A 97 12.25 2.76 -29.92
C ILE A 97 11.27 3.09 -28.80
N ASP A 98 10.51 2.09 -28.34
CA ASP A 98 9.57 2.21 -27.24
C ASP A 98 10.24 1.78 -25.93
N VAL A 99 10.27 2.69 -24.96
CA VAL A 99 10.88 2.50 -23.65
C VAL A 99 9.81 2.52 -22.58
N THR A 100 9.75 1.45 -21.79
CA THR A 100 8.96 1.39 -20.57
C THR A 100 9.89 1.57 -19.37
N ARG A 101 9.66 2.64 -18.61
CA ARG A 101 10.45 2.97 -17.41
C ARG A 101 9.90 2.24 -16.20
N ILE A 102 10.71 1.45 -15.53
CA ILE A 102 10.31 0.70 -14.34
C ILE A 102 11.31 1.00 -13.24
N ARG A 103 10.93 1.92 -12.34
CA ARG A 103 11.83 2.45 -11.31
C ARG A 103 11.38 2.12 -9.90
N LEU A 104 12.36 1.85 -9.04
CA LEU A 104 12.21 1.76 -7.60
C LEU A 104 12.98 2.93 -6.98
N GLN A 105 12.27 3.82 -6.31
CA GLN A 105 12.82 5.04 -5.70
C GLN A 105 12.54 5.03 -4.20
N GLN A 106 13.45 5.62 -3.43
CA GLN A 106 13.18 5.91 -2.02
C GLN A 106 12.60 7.32 -1.90
N VAL A 107 11.43 7.42 -1.28
CA VAL A 107 10.78 8.70 -1.01
C VAL A 107 10.56 8.81 0.48
N THR A 108 11.14 9.85 1.09
CA THR A 108 10.92 10.15 2.51
C THR A 108 9.83 11.20 2.64
N THR A 109 8.87 10.96 3.52
CA THR A 109 7.76 11.88 3.78
C THR A 109 7.51 11.98 5.28
N GLU A 110 7.25 13.20 5.76
CA GLU A 110 6.83 13.43 7.13
C GLU A 110 5.38 12.99 7.33
N SER A 111 5.13 12.23 8.39
CA SER A 111 3.82 11.68 8.74
C SER A 111 3.58 11.79 10.25
N PRO A 112 2.32 11.88 10.71
CA PRO A 112 2.01 11.77 12.13
C PRO A 112 2.53 10.45 12.72
N LEU A 113 3.04 10.53 13.95
CA LEU A 113 3.33 9.37 14.79
C LEU A 113 2.19 9.25 15.83
N PRO A 114 1.30 8.25 15.72
CA PRO A 114 0.22 8.09 16.68
C PRO A 114 0.78 7.81 18.08
N PRO A 115 0.16 8.35 19.15
CA PRO A 115 0.60 8.09 20.51
C PRO A 115 0.33 6.65 20.91
N THR A 116 1.14 6.13 21.83
CA THR A 116 0.82 4.87 22.50
C THR A 116 -0.18 5.12 23.62
N MET A 117 -0.99 4.11 23.97
CA MET A 117 -2.02 4.25 25.00
C MET A 117 -1.62 3.48 26.24
N ASN A 118 -1.34 4.19 27.33
CA ASN A 118 -1.11 3.58 28.64
C ASN A 118 -2.43 3.12 29.22
N THR A 119 -2.54 1.81 29.51
CA THR A 119 -3.78 1.22 30.00
C THR A 119 -3.90 1.31 31.51
N VAL A 120 -5.01 1.87 32.00
CA VAL A 120 -5.33 1.93 33.44
C VAL A 120 -6.58 1.08 33.72
N PRO A 121 -6.50 0.05 34.58
CA PRO A 121 -7.66 -0.75 34.92
C PRO A 121 -8.63 0.03 35.83
N ASP A 122 -9.92 -0.07 35.55
CA ASP A 122 -11.00 0.51 36.36
C ASP A 122 -11.93 -0.58 36.90
N PRO A 123 -11.89 -0.88 38.21
CA PRO A 123 -12.70 -1.93 38.82
C PRO A 123 -14.20 -1.58 38.91
N ALA A 124 -14.62 -0.35 38.60
CA ALA A 124 -16.03 0.02 38.50
C ALA A 124 -16.59 -0.17 37.08
N LEU A 125 -15.72 -0.31 36.07
CA LEU A 125 -16.09 -0.42 34.67
C LEU A 125 -16.06 -1.89 34.20
N ASN A 126 -17.10 -2.34 33.50
CA ASN A 126 -17.16 -3.70 32.95
C ASN A 126 -15.98 -3.98 32.01
N MET A 127 -15.43 -5.19 32.05
CA MET A 127 -14.27 -5.60 31.25
C MET A 127 -14.44 -5.49 29.73
N SER A 128 -15.68 -5.45 29.26
CA SER A 128 -16.05 -5.22 27.85
C SER A 128 -15.87 -3.76 27.38
N ARG A 129 -15.70 -2.81 28.31
CA ARG A 129 -15.66 -1.38 28.04
C ARG A 129 -14.23 -0.84 28.08
N LYS A 130 -14.00 0.16 27.25
CA LYS A 130 -12.79 0.97 27.23
C LYS A 130 -13.17 2.43 27.06
N VAL A 131 -12.50 3.33 27.76
CA VAL A 131 -12.73 4.77 27.73
C VAL A 131 -11.39 5.45 27.48
N VAL A 132 -11.33 6.34 26.50
CA VAL A 132 -10.16 7.19 26.27
C VAL A 132 -10.26 8.37 27.24
N ASP A 133 -9.44 8.37 28.28
CA ASP A 133 -9.39 9.47 29.25
C ASP A 133 -8.55 10.63 28.72
N ASP A 134 -7.42 10.31 28.09
CA ASP A 134 -6.53 11.25 27.43
C ASP A 134 -6.14 10.65 26.07
N PRO A 135 -6.45 11.29 24.93
CA PRO A 135 -6.06 10.77 23.62
C PRO A 135 -4.54 10.87 23.35
N GLY A 136 -3.77 11.51 24.24
CA GLY A 136 -2.36 11.79 24.03
C GLY A 136 -2.15 12.98 23.10
N GLN A 137 -0.93 13.11 22.56
CA GLN A 137 -0.64 14.07 21.48
C GLN A 137 0.19 13.37 20.41
N PRO A 138 -0.23 13.41 19.12
CA PRO A 138 0.57 12.86 18.03
C PRO A 138 1.94 13.53 17.95
N GLY A 139 2.96 12.71 17.69
CA GLY A 139 4.29 13.18 17.32
C GLY A 139 4.43 13.29 15.80
N THR A 140 5.66 13.41 15.32
CA THR A 140 5.99 13.37 13.88
C THR A 140 7.13 12.39 13.62
N GLN A 141 7.08 11.74 12.45
CA GLN A 141 8.11 10.82 11.99
C GLN A 141 8.35 10.99 10.49
N ASN A 142 9.58 10.80 10.06
CA ASN A 142 9.92 10.61 8.66
C ASN A 142 9.74 9.13 8.31
N VAL A 143 8.86 8.83 7.36
CA VAL A 143 8.70 7.48 6.82
C VAL A 143 9.33 7.43 5.43
N THR A 144 10.30 6.54 5.25
CA THR A 144 10.90 6.28 3.94
C THR A 144 10.17 5.12 3.29
N PHE A 145 9.64 5.38 2.10
CA PHE A 145 8.95 4.41 1.27
C PHE A 145 9.83 3.96 0.12
N ALA A 146 9.82 2.67 -0.18
CA ALA A 146 10.21 2.17 -1.50
C ALA A 146 8.99 2.31 -2.41
N VAL A 147 9.08 3.20 -3.39
CA VAL A 147 8.02 3.54 -4.35
C VAL A 147 8.36 2.93 -5.70
N ALA A 148 7.50 2.05 -6.19
CA ALA A 148 7.59 1.48 -7.52
C ALA A 148 6.81 2.34 -8.51
N THR A 149 7.41 2.66 -9.65
CA THR A 149 6.79 3.44 -10.72
C THR A 149 6.93 2.73 -12.05
N VAL A 150 5.90 2.86 -12.89
CA VAL A 150 5.91 2.48 -14.30
C VAL A 150 5.58 3.72 -15.12
N ASN A 151 6.49 4.14 -15.99
CA ASN A 151 6.36 5.36 -16.79
C ASN A 151 6.06 6.62 -15.96
N GLY A 152 6.70 6.72 -14.78
CA GLY A 152 6.50 7.83 -13.84
C GLY A 152 5.22 7.77 -13.02
N VAL A 153 4.32 6.82 -13.29
CA VAL A 153 3.10 6.60 -12.49
C VAL A 153 3.40 5.59 -11.40
N GLU A 154 3.08 5.92 -10.16
CA GLU A 154 3.24 5.01 -9.03
C GLU A 154 2.32 3.80 -9.15
N THR A 155 2.90 2.61 -9.03
CA THR A 155 2.16 1.33 -9.01
C THR A 155 2.05 0.73 -7.61
N GLY A 156 2.87 1.21 -6.67
CA GLY A 156 2.77 0.86 -5.26
C GLY A 156 3.89 1.47 -4.43
N ARG A 157 3.67 1.50 -3.11
CA ARG A 157 4.68 1.93 -2.14
C ARG A 157 4.65 1.03 -0.90
N LEU A 158 5.82 0.79 -0.32
CA LEU A 158 5.98 0.05 0.93
C LEU A 158 6.88 0.84 1.89
N PRO A 159 6.51 1.04 3.17
CA PRO A 159 7.41 1.64 4.15
C PRO A 159 8.60 0.70 4.39
N VAL A 160 9.82 1.24 4.29
CA VAL A 160 11.06 0.48 4.50
C VAL A 160 11.83 0.93 5.73
N SER A 161 11.63 2.17 6.18
CA SER A 161 12.16 2.66 7.45
C SER A 161 11.33 3.82 7.96
N ASN A 162 11.40 4.05 9.26
CA ASN A 162 10.85 5.23 9.90
C ASN A 162 11.84 5.80 10.91
N GLN A 163 11.83 7.13 11.05
CA GLN A 163 12.64 7.87 12.00
C GLN A 163 11.74 8.85 12.75
N VAL A 164 11.68 8.72 14.07
CA VAL A 164 10.93 9.66 14.91
C VAL A 164 11.64 11.02 14.91
N LEU A 165 10.89 12.09 14.62
CA LEU A 165 11.37 13.47 14.69
C LEU A 165 10.95 14.09 16.02
N THR A 166 9.63 14.13 16.25
CA THR A 166 9.03 14.57 17.50
C THR A 166 8.33 13.37 18.14
N PRO A 167 8.74 12.91 19.32
CA PRO A 167 8.05 11.84 20.02
C PRO A 167 6.58 12.18 20.28
N ALA A 168 5.70 11.19 20.19
CA ALA A 168 4.32 11.36 20.61
C ALA A 168 4.22 11.39 22.14
N ARG A 169 3.25 12.13 22.69
CA ARG A 169 2.89 12.03 24.11
C ARG A 169 1.85 10.94 24.25
N ASP A 170 2.15 9.94 25.07
CA ASP A 170 1.23 8.85 25.33
C ASP A 170 -0.13 9.35 25.84
N GLY A 171 -1.18 8.65 25.41
CA GLY A 171 -2.52 8.80 25.95
C GLY A 171 -2.78 7.85 27.12
N VAL A 172 -3.96 7.98 27.71
CA VAL A 172 -4.47 7.12 28.78
C VAL A 172 -5.75 6.46 28.32
N LEU A 173 -5.73 5.13 28.26
CA LEU A 173 -6.88 4.30 27.95
C LEU A 173 -7.32 3.58 29.22
N ARG A 174 -8.47 3.98 29.76
CA ARG A 174 -9.09 3.26 30.86
C ARG A 174 -9.75 2.00 30.33
N ILE A 175 -9.40 0.86 30.90
CA ILE A 175 -9.99 -0.44 30.54
C ILE A 175 -10.80 -0.96 31.72
N GLY A 176 -11.94 -1.57 31.45
CA GLY A 176 -12.74 -2.15 32.51
C GLY A 176 -12.04 -3.34 33.18
N ALA A 177 -12.15 -3.41 34.50
CA ALA A 177 -11.60 -4.46 35.34
C ALA A 177 -12.58 -4.90 36.44
N LYS A 178 -13.87 -4.58 36.30
CA LYS A 178 -14.90 -4.94 37.27
C LYS A 178 -15.01 -6.46 37.42
N PRO A 179 -14.77 -7.04 38.61
CA PRO A 179 -14.85 -8.48 38.81
C PRO A 179 -16.22 -9.06 38.45
N GLY A 180 -16.25 -10.25 37.86
CA GLY A 180 -17.49 -10.94 37.49
C GLY A 180 -18.13 -10.47 36.18
N THR A 181 -17.47 -9.55 35.48
CA THR A 181 -17.88 -9.01 34.17
C THR A 181 -17.05 -9.56 33.01
N GLU A 182 -16.37 -10.70 33.22
CA GLU A 182 -15.69 -11.43 32.17
C GLU A 182 -16.71 -11.86 31.11
N VAL A 183 -16.40 -11.62 29.83
CA VAL A 183 -17.26 -11.99 28.71
C VAL A 183 -16.65 -13.20 28.01
N PRO A 184 -17.33 -14.36 27.98
CA PRO A 184 -16.82 -15.52 27.26
C PRO A 184 -16.76 -15.23 25.76
N PRO A 185 -15.83 -15.86 25.01
CA PRO A 185 -15.80 -15.76 23.56
C PRO A 185 -17.15 -16.16 22.96
N VAL A 186 -17.66 -15.37 22.01
CA VAL A 186 -18.93 -15.65 21.35
C VAL A 186 -18.80 -16.88 20.45
N THR A 187 -19.54 -17.94 20.78
CA THR A 187 -19.76 -19.09 19.89
C THR A 187 -20.96 -18.85 18.97
N GLN A 188 -20.89 -19.34 17.72
CA GLN A 188 -21.98 -19.20 16.75
C GLN A 188 -22.44 -17.75 16.50
N GLY A 189 -21.52 -16.78 16.50
CA GLY A 189 -21.84 -15.35 16.36
C GLY A 189 -22.75 -15.03 15.16
N ALA A 190 -22.56 -15.71 14.02
CA ALA A 190 -23.40 -15.52 12.84
C ALA A 190 -24.88 -15.92 13.08
N ALA A 191 -25.14 -16.97 13.85
CA ALA A 191 -26.51 -17.37 14.21
C ALA A 191 -27.14 -16.33 15.15
N TRP A 192 -26.39 -15.84 16.13
CA TRP A 192 -26.85 -14.78 17.03
C TRP A 192 -27.10 -13.45 16.31
N ASP A 193 -26.25 -13.09 15.33
CA ASP A 193 -26.46 -11.90 14.50
C ASP A 193 -27.65 -12.06 13.56
N ALA A 194 -27.85 -13.25 12.99
CA ALA A 194 -29.03 -13.54 12.18
C ALA A 194 -30.32 -13.47 13.01
N LEU A 195 -30.28 -14.01 14.24
CA LEU A 195 -31.37 -13.89 15.19
C LEU A 195 -31.64 -12.41 15.51
N ALA A 196 -30.62 -11.65 15.87
CA ALA A 196 -30.78 -10.23 16.16
C ALA A 196 -31.29 -9.42 14.96
N ARG A 197 -30.92 -9.78 13.73
CA ARG A 197 -31.52 -9.18 12.52
C ARG A 197 -33.01 -9.46 12.39
N CYS A 198 -33.47 -10.65 12.74
CA CYS A 198 -34.88 -10.99 12.72
C CYS A 198 -35.65 -10.34 13.88
N GLU A 199 -35.05 -10.29 15.08
CA GLU A 199 -35.69 -9.83 16.32
C GLU A 199 -35.64 -8.31 16.50
N SER A 200 -34.54 -7.66 16.12
CA SER A 200 -34.28 -6.24 16.37
C SER A 200 -33.75 -5.47 15.16
N THR A 201 -33.87 -6.02 13.94
CA THR A 201 -33.20 -5.47 12.74
C THR A 201 -31.68 -5.32 12.88
N GLY A 202 -31.07 -6.05 13.84
CA GLY A 202 -29.64 -6.06 14.13
C GLY A 202 -29.21 -4.96 15.10
N ASN A 203 -30.15 -4.20 15.67
CA ASN A 203 -29.85 -3.19 16.67
C ASN A 203 -29.74 -3.83 18.06
N TRP A 204 -28.52 -3.95 18.58
CA TRP A 204 -28.25 -4.53 19.90
C TRP A 204 -28.59 -3.62 21.07
N ALA A 205 -28.80 -2.32 20.83
CA ALA A 205 -29.22 -1.35 21.84
C ALA A 205 -30.71 -0.98 21.71
N ILE A 206 -31.50 -1.82 21.00
CA ILE A 206 -32.91 -1.51 20.77
C ILE A 206 -33.70 -1.50 22.08
N ASN A 207 -34.55 -0.50 22.21
CA ASN A 207 -35.53 -0.38 23.27
C ASN A 207 -36.71 0.42 22.74
N THR A 208 -37.74 -0.28 22.29
CA THR A 208 -38.95 0.32 21.69
C THR A 208 -40.06 0.55 22.72
N GLY A 209 -39.82 0.24 23.99
CA GLY A 209 -40.86 0.29 25.03
C GLY A 209 -41.87 -0.87 24.98
N ASN A 210 -41.61 -1.91 24.19
CA ASN A 210 -42.48 -3.09 24.06
C ASN A 210 -42.30 -4.15 25.16
N GLY A 211 -41.47 -3.87 26.18
CA GLY A 211 -41.16 -4.79 27.28
C GLY A 211 -39.99 -5.75 27.03
N PHE A 212 -39.38 -5.69 25.84
CA PHE A 212 -38.20 -6.45 25.47
C PHE A 212 -37.02 -5.53 25.15
N TYR A 213 -35.80 -6.01 25.37
CA TYR A 213 -34.60 -5.20 25.35
C TYR A 213 -33.48 -5.88 24.54
N GLY A 214 -32.75 -5.07 23.78
CA GLY A 214 -31.51 -5.49 23.12
C GLY A 214 -31.70 -6.40 21.91
N GLY A 215 -30.57 -6.86 21.36
CA GLY A 215 -30.52 -7.45 20.03
C GLY A 215 -31.36 -8.72 19.87
N VAL A 216 -31.41 -9.54 20.93
CA VAL A 216 -32.17 -10.78 20.94
C VAL A 216 -33.47 -10.67 21.74
N GLN A 217 -33.97 -9.44 21.95
CA GLN A 217 -35.27 -9.17 22.55
C GLN A 217 -35.49 -9.91 23.89
N PHE A 218 -34.61 -9.70 24.87
CA PHE A 218 -34.79 -10.23 26.22
C PHE A 218 -35.94 -9.54 26.94
N ASP A 219 -36.81 -10.29 27.62
CA ASP A 219 -37.63 -9.71 28.69
C ASP A 219 -36.78 -9.49 29.95
N GLN A 220 -37.16 -8.52 30.77
CA GLN A 220 -36.37 -8.12 31.95
C GLN A 220 -36.20 -9.27 32.95
N ASN A 221 -37.24 -10.06 33.21
CA ASN A 221 -37.18 -11.14 34.19
C ASN A 221 -36.21 -12.25 33.74
N THR A 222 -36.19 -12.57 32.45
CA THR A 222 -35.24 -13.54 31.90
C THR A 222 -33.82 -12.99 31.93
N TRP A 223 -33.60 -11.73 31.57
CA TRP A 223 -32.29 -11.09 31.70
C TRP A 223 -31.72 -11.21 33.11
N GLU A 224 -32.51 -10.86 34.13
CA GLU A 224 -32.12 -10.93 35.53
C GLU A 224 -31.85 -12.36 35.99
N ARG A 225 -32.80 -13.27 35.73
CA ARG A 225 -32.72 -14.68 36.14
C ARG A 225 -31.53 -15.43 35.54
N GLN A 226 -31.09 -15.04 34.35
CA GLN A 226 -29.96 -15.67 33.67
C GLN A 226 -28.62 -14.97 34.01
N GLY A 227 -28.63 -13.98 34.90
CA GLY A 227 -27.43 -13.34 35.44
C GLY A 227 -26.97 -12.09 34.71
N GLY A 228 -27.81 -11.47 33.89
CA GLY A 228 -27.46 -10.30 33.09
C GLY A 228 -27.14 -9.03 33.89
N LEU A 229 -27.63 -8.93 35.13
CA LEU A 229 -27.36 -7.79 36.02
C LEU A 229 -25.88 -7.56 36.35
N ARG A 230 -25.02 -8.58 36.17
CA ARG A 230 -23.57 -8.39 36.31
C ARG A 230 -23.00 -7.45 35.25
N TYR A 231 -23.60 -7.45 34.06
CA TYR A 231 -23.20 -6.60 32.94
C TYR A 231 -23.97 -5.28 32.94
N ALA A 232 -25.29 -5.31 32.93
CA ALA A 232 -26.08 -4.10 32.92
C ALA A 232 -27.47 -4.31 33.52
N ALA A 233 -28.12 -3.20 33.93
CA ALA A 233 -29.46 -3.23 34.48
C ALA A 233 -30.50 -3.80 33.50
N ARG A 234 -30.28 -3.65 32.18
CA ARG A 234 -31.11 -4.19 31.10
C ARG A 234 -30.24 -4.66 29.95
N ALA A 235 -30.78 -5.55 29.11
CA ALA A 235 -30.04 -6.09 27.97
C ALA A 235 -29.60 -5.01 26.96
N ASP A 236 -30.44 -3.99 26.67
CA ASP A 236 -30.13 -2.91 25.73
C ASP A 236 -28.93 -2.03 26.14
N LEU A 237 -28.56 -2.05 27.42
CA LEU A 237 -27.42 -1.31 27.98
C LEU A 237 -26.12 -2.12 27.98
N ALA A 238 -26.21 -3.44 27.78
CA ALA A 238 -25.08 -4.35 27.69
C ALA A 238 -24.52 -4.40 26.27
N THR A 239 -23.26 -4.79 26.11
CA THR A 239 -22.68 -5.01 24.78
C THR A 239 -23.35 -6.20 24.10
N ARG A 240 -23.19 -6.30 22.78
CA ARG A 240 -23.60 -7.48 22.02
C ARG A 240 -23.06 -8.77 22.62
N GLU A 241 -21.77 -8.80 22.94
CA GLU A 241 -21.08 -9.98 23.47
C GLU A 241 -21.57 -10.34 24.88
N GLU A 242 -21.84 -9.33 25.71
CA GLU A 242 -22.46 -9.52 27.03
C GLU A 242 -23.88 -10.10 26.89
N GLN A 243 -24.69 -9.59 25.94
CA GLN A 243 -26.02 -10.12 25.67
C GLN A 243 -25.97 -11.56 25.16
N ILE A 244 -25.05 -11.89 24.23
CA ILE A 244 -24.87 -13.24 23.72
C ILE A 244 -24.43 -14.19 24.84
N ALA A 245 -23.55 -13.75 25.75
CA ALA A 245 -23.15 -14.58 26.88
C ALA A 245 -24.34 -15.02 27.74
N ILE A 246 -25.32 -14.13 27.96
CA ILE A 246 -26.56 -14.46 28.68
C ILE A 246 -27.53 -15.27 27.80
N ALA A 247 -27.55 -15.03 26.49
CA ALA A 247 -28.35 -15.79 25.53
C ALA A 247 -27.89 -17.24 25.41
N GLU A 248 -26.59 -17.50 25.46
CA GLU A 248 -26.01 -18.84 25.51
C GLU A 248 -26.42 -19.60 26.79
N VAL A 249 -26.46 -18.93 27.95
CA VAL A 249 -27.00 -19.53 29.19
C VAL A 249 -28.48 -19.88 29.04
N THR A 250 -29.26 -18.99 28.40
CA THR A 250 -30.69 -19.22 28.13
C THR A 250 -30.88 -20.39 27.17
N ARG A 251 -30.12 -20.43 26.07
CA ARG A 251 -30.13 -21.51 25.07
C ARG A 251 -29.76 -22.85 25.68
N ALA A 252 -28.77 -22.90 26.56
CA ALA A 252 -28.37 -24.13 27.23
C ALA A 252 -29.51 -24.74 28.09
N ARG A 253 -30.43 -23.90 28.60
CA ARG A 253 -31.55 -24.35 29.44
C ARG A 253 -32.83 -24.63 28.67
N GLN A 254 -33.13 -23.83 27.65
CA GLN A 254 -34.42 -23.82 26.95
C GLN A 254 -34.31 -24.18 25.46
N GLY A 255 -33.10 -24.43 24.96
CA GLY A 255 -32.81 -24.51 23.54
C GLY A 255 -33.08 -23.18 22.84
N TRP A 256 -33.20 -23.22 21.51
CA TRP A 256 -33.61 -22.05 20.70
C TRP A 256 -35.11 -21.72 20.81
N GLY A 257 -35.85 -22.45 21.63
CA GLY A 257 -37.28 -22.25 21.88
C GLY A 257 -37.63 -20.94 22.58
N ALA A 258 -36.64 -20.25 23.17
CA ALA A 258 -36.80 -18.90 23.69
C ALA A 258 -37.05 -17.84 22.59
N TRP A 259 -36.74 -18.17 21.33
CA TRP A 259 -36.93 -17.28 20.16
C TRP A 259 -37.72 -17.98 19.05
N PRO A 260 -38.97 -18.40 19.29
CA PRO A 260 -39.65 -19.43 18.50
C PRO A 260 -39.89 -19.07 17.02
N VAL A 261 -40.09 -17.78 16.72
CA VAL A 261 -40.36 -17.33 15.34
C VAL A 261 -39.05 -17.15 14.57
N CYS A 262 -38.08 -16.47 15.16
CA CYS A 262 -36.85 -16.15 14.48
C CYS A 262 -35.83 -17.30 14.47
N SER A 263 -35.79 -18.17 15.48
CA SER A 263 -34.92 -19.36 15.47
C SER A 263 -35.30 -20.34 14.35
N GLY A 264 -36.59 -20.54 14.11
CA GLY A 264 -37.11 -21.32 12.98
C GLY A 264 -36.74 -20.71 11.62
N ARG A 265 -36.76 -19.38 11.49
CA ARG A 265 -36.37 -18.67 10.25
C ARG A 265 -34.88 -18.78 9.94
N ILE A 266 -34.02 -18.83 10.96
CA ILE A 266 -32.56 -18.94 10.77
C ILE A 266 -32.07 -20.40 10.77
N GLY A 267 -32.96 -21.37 10.91
CA GLY A 267 -32.61 -22.79 10.92
C GLY A 267 -31.83 -23.24 12.16
N ALA A 268 -31.91 -22.48 13.26
CA ALA A 268 -31.26 -22.82 14.52
C ALA A 268 -32.16 -23.83 15.29
N ARG A 269 -31.63 -25.02 15.56
CA ARG A 269 -32.29 -26.10 16.31
C ARG A 269 -31.49 -26.47 17.55
#